data_AF-A0A359C8Z4-F1
#
_entry.id   AF-A0A359C8Z4-F1
#
_cell.length_a   1.000
_cell.length_b   1.000
_cell.length_c   1.000
_cell.angle_alpha   90.00
_cell.angle_beta   90.00
_cell.angle_gamma   90.00
#
_symmetry.space_group_name_H-M   'P 1'
#
loop_
_entity.id
_entity.type
_entity.pdbx_description
1 polymer ?
#
loop_
_entity_poly.entity_id
_entity_poly.type
_entity_poly.pdbx_seq_one_letter_code
_entity_poly.pdbx_strand_id
1 'polypeptide(L)'
;MCNAPLEEDKDAGFKIPPECPYLDTAYPELCALHDKIYFGRWRKMEADPNDIKRGYVKLGRLLAMMKEVVGRENVEPAREDIQKAEDAFAMANADQEPYSSIKFMDQALSYIHHALNDLLHEKRAKLHSPADYERHYDVILPFKEDW
;
A
#
# COMPACT_ATOMS: atom_id res chain seq x y z
N MET A 1 -12.99 -10.89 2.30
CA MET A 1 -13.01 -11.08 0.82
C MET A 1 -12.96 -9.72 0.15
N CYS A 2 -11.74 -9.17 0.02
CA CYS A 2 -11.43 -7.81 -0.46
C CYS A 2 -12.30 -6.67 0.10
N ASN A 3 -12.80 -6.94 1.31
CA ASN A 3 -13.67 -6.19 2.23
C ASN A 3 -14.72 -5.26 1.58
N ALA A 4 -15.87 -5.85 1.25
CA ALA A 4 -17.10 -5.24 0.74
C ALA A 4 -17.79 -4.23 1.69
N PRO A 5 -18.71 -3.35 1.20
CA PRO A 5 -18.91 -2.95 -0.18
C PRO A 5 -17.87 -1.88 -0.57
N LEU A 6 -17.44 -1.94 -1.82
CA LEU A 6 -16.62 -0.94 -2.50
C LEU A 6 -17.47 0.32 -2.82
N GLU A 7 -18.42 0.66 -1.95
CA GLU A 7 -19.24 1.85 -2.02
C GLU A 7 -18.40 3.03 -1.53
N GLU A 8 -17.68 3.62 -2.50
CA GLU A 8 -16.97 4.89 -2.41
C GLU A 8 -16.03 5.04 -1.20
N ASP A 9 -14.84 4.42 -1.24
CA ASP A 9 -13.70 5.03 -0.54
C ASP A 9 -13.39 6.35 -1.26
N LYS A 10 -14.07 7.44 -0.85
CA LYS A 10 -13.95 8.78 -1.45
C LYS A 10 -12.51 9.30 -1.46
N ASP A 11 -11.67 8.74 -0.58
CA ASP A 11 -10.25 9.06 -0.45
C ASP A 11 -9.35 8.24 -1.37
N ALA A 12 -9.86 7.18 -2.00
CA ALA A 12 -9.09 6.39 -2.96
C ALA A 12 -8.65 7.24 -4.15
N GLY A 13 -9.49 8.20 -4.58
CA GLY A 13 -9.19 9.06 -5.72
C GLY A 13 -9.29 8.35 -7.07
N PHE A 14 -9.92 7.18 -7.12
CA PHE A 14 -10.14 6.39 -8.34
C PHE A 14 -11.41 5.54 -8.24
N LYS A 15 -11.91 5.05 -9.39
CA LYS A 15 -13.06 4.14 -9.45
C LYS A 15 -12.66 2.73 -9.06
N ILE A 16 -13.26 2.20 -8.01
CA ILE A 16 -13.02 0.84 -7.51
C ILE A 16 -13.73 -0.18 -8.42
N PRO A 17 -13.09 -1.30 -8.84
CA PRO A 17 -13.71 -2.31 -9.68
C PRO A 17 -14.79 -3.05 -8.90
N PRO A 18 -15.84 -3.53 -9.57
CA PRO A 18 -16.97 -4.21 -8.92
C PRO A 18 -16.57 -5.57 -8.32
N GLU A 19 -15.54 -6.21 -8.89
CA GLU A 19 -14.99 -7.48 -8.44
C GLU A 19 -13.55 -7.27 -7.98
N CYS A 20 -13.13 -8.00 -6.95
CA CYS A 20 -11.77 -7.89 -6.46
C CYS A 20 -10.79 -8.66 -7.36
N PRO A 21 -9.80 -8.00 -7.96
CA PRO A 21 -8.95 -8.68 -8.93
C PRO A 21 -7.87 -9.55 -8.26
N TYR A 22 -7.77 -9.54 -6.92
CA TYR A 22 -6.89 -10.41 -6.14
C TYR A 22 -7.58 -11.67 -5.63
N LEU A 23 -8.85 -11.96 -5.95
CA LEU A 23 -9.59 -13.08 -5.34
C LEU A 23 -8.81 -14.40 -5.34
N ASP A 24 -8.06 -14.66 -6.41
CA ASP A 24 -7.27 -15.88 -6.59
C ASP A 24 -5.77 -15.70 -6.20
N THR A 25 -5.39 -14.55 -5.65
CA THR A 25 -4.02 -14.25 -5.18
C THR A 25 -3.89 -14.55 -3.69
N ALA A 26 -2.72 -15.02 -3.25
CA ALA A 26 -2.43 -15.10 -1.83
C ALA A 26 -2.46 -13.70 -1.19
N TYR A 27 -2.92 -13.59 0.06
CA TYR A 27 -3.07 -12.32 0.78
C TYR A 27 -3.88 -11.24 0.03
N PRO A 28 -5.08 -11.57 -0.49
CA PRO A 28 -5.83 -10.68 -1.38
C PRO A 28 -6.18 -9.34 -0.73
N GLU A 29 -6.36 -9.32 0.59
CA GLU A 29 -6.68 -8.12 1.35
C GLU A 29 -5.47 -7.19 1.53
N LEU A 30 -4.25 -7.74 1.64
CA LEU A 30 -3.03 -6.94 1.73
C LEU A 30 -2.72 -6.28 0.40
N CYS A 31 -2.82 -7.02 -0.71
CA CYS A 31 -2.63 -6.47 -2.05
C CYS A 31 -3.65 -5.37 -2.35
N ALA A 32 -4.93 -5.59 -2.01
CA ALA A 32 -5.97 -4.59 -2.20
C ALA A 32 -5.76 -3.34 -1.35
N LEU A 33 -5.34 -3.49 -0.10
CA LEU A 33 -5.09 -2.35 0.79
C LEU A 33 -3.84 -1.57 0.35
N HIS A 34 -2.78 -2.27 -0.06
CA HIS A 34 -1.59 -1.67 -0.65
C HIS A 34 -1.98 -0.76 -1.82
N ASP A 35 -2.73 -1.27 -2.80
CA ASP A 35 -3.06 -0.49 -3.99
C ASP A 35 -3.98 0.69 -3.69
N LYS A 36 -4.92 0.54 -2.75
CA LYS A 36 -5.72 1.67 -2.26
C LYS A 36 -4.87 2.80 -1.70
N ILE A 37 -3.76 2.48 -1.03
CA ILE A 37 -2.85 3.47 -0.49
C ILE A 37 -1.90 3.98 -1.59
N TYR A 38 -1.39 3.10 -2.45
CA TYR A 38 -0.50 3.44 -3.56
C TYR A 38 -1.14 4.39 -4.56
N PHE A 39 -2.42 4.24 -4.86
CA PHE A 39 -3.15 5.13 -5.76
C PHE A 39 -3.89 6.26 -5.04
N GLY A 40 -3.83 6.30 -3.71
CA GLY A 40 -4.56 7.24 -2.88
C GLY A 40 -4.23 8.71 -3.17
N ARG A 41 -5.20 9.59 -2.86
CA ARG A 41 -5.08 11.05 -3.09
C ARG A 41 -3.83 11.68 -2.51
N TRP A 42 -3.30 11.17 -1.41
CA TRP A 42 -2.12 11.71 -0.72
C TRP A 42 -0.83 11.74 -1.58
N ARG A 43 -0.77 10.96 -2.67
CA ARG A 43 0.35 10.96 -3.64
C ARG A 43 0.11 11.84 -4.86
N LYS A 44 -1.03 12.53 -4.94
CA LYS A 44 -1.37 13.42 -6.06
C LYS A 44 -0.78 14.81 -5.83
N MET A 45 -0.51 15.55 -6.90
CA MET A 45 0.08 16.90 -6.79
C MET A 45 -0.87 17.87 -6.05
N GLU A 46 -2.17 17.66 -6.19
CA GLU A 46 -3.24 18.42 -5.57
C GLU A 46 -3.57 17.99 -4.13
N ALA A 47 -2.84 17.03 -3.55
CA ALA A 47 -3.08 16.52 -2.20
C ALA A 47 -3.05 17.66 -1.17
N ASP A 48 -4.12 17.76 -0.38
CA ASP A 48 -4.16 18.68 0.75
C ASP A 48 -3.56 18.04 2.03
N PRO A 49 -3.30 18.82 3.10
CA PRO A 49 -2.79 18.29 4.35
C PRO A 49 -3.65 17.17 4.97
N ASN A 50 -4.97 17.22 4.78
CA ASN A 50 -5.88 16.20 5.31
C ASN A 50 -5.83 14.92 4.48
N ASP A 51 -5.67 15.00 3.16
CA ASP A 51 -5.41 13.83 2.31
C ASP A 51 -4.16 13.08 2.80
N ILE A 52 -3.08 13.81 3.09
CA ILE A 52 -1.82 13.26 3.58
C ILE A 52 -2.01 12.61 4.96
N LYS A 53 -2.69 13.27 5.90
CA LYS A 53 -3.00 12.69 7.22
C LYS A 53 -3.84 11.42 7.11
N ARG A 54 -4.85 11.39 6.23
CA ARG A 54 -5.64 10.18 5.97
C ARG A 54 -4.78 9.07 5.39
N GLY A 55 -3.91 9.40 4.42
CA GLY A 55 -2.92 8.47 3.85
C GLY A 55 -2.01 7.88 4.92
N TYR A 56 -1.48 8.71 5.82
CA TYR A 56 -0.61 8.31 6.93
C TYR A 56 -1.29 7.31 7.87
N VAL A 57 -2.54 7.59 8.26
CA VAL A 57 -3.32 6.66 9.10
C VAL A 57 -3.58 5.34 8.38
N LYS A 58 -3.93 5.36 7.09
CA LYS A 58 -4.15 4.14 6.29
C LYS A 58 -2.85 3.32 6.15
N LEU A 59 -1.73 3.99 5.91
CA LEU A 59 -0.41 3.36 5.81
C LEU A 59 0.01 2.70 7.13
N GLY A 60 -0.19 3.36 8.27
CA GLY A 60 0.09 2.77 9.58
C GLY A 60 -0.74 1.51 9.85
N ARG A 61 -2.00 1.47 9.40
CA ARG A 61 -2.85 0.26 9.49
C ARG A 61 -2.32 -0.87 8.60
N LEU A 62 -1.94 -0.58 7.36
CA LEU A 62 -1.34 -1.57 6.47
C LEU A 62 -0.04 -2.13 7.06
N LEU A 63 0.84 -1.27 7.57
CA LEU A 63 2.09 -1.67 8.20
C LEU A 63 1.84 -2.62 9.39
N ALA A 64 0.87 -2.32 10.25
CA ALA A 64 0.51 -3.19 11.36
C ALA A 64 0.01 -4.58 10.90
N MET A 65 -0.83 -4.62 9.85
CA MET A 65 -1.32 -5.89 9.27
C MET A 65 -0.18 -6.69 8.65
N MET A 66 0.73 -6.04 7.92
CA MET A 66 1.90 -6.68 7.33
C MET A 66 2.82 -7.27 8.40
N LYS A 67 3.07 -6.55 9.50
CA LYS A 67 3.86 -7.06 10.63
C LYS A 67 3.28 -8.34 11.21
N GLU A 68 1.97 -8.41 11.39
CA GLU A 68 1.30 -9.60 11.91
C GLU A 68 1.50 -10.80 10.97
N VAL A 69 1.28 -10.60 9.66
CA VAL A 69 1.41 -11.67 8.66
C VAL A 69 2.87 -12.11 8.54
N VAL A 70 3.80 -11.18 8.39
CA VAL A 70 5.24 -11.48 8.30
C VAL A 70 5.73 -12.19 9.56
N GLY A 71 5.28 -11.79 10.75
CA GLY A 71 5.64 -12.45 12.00
C GLY A 71 5.15 -13.91 12.10
N ARG A 72 3.99 -14.21 11.49
CA ARG A 72 3.44 -15.58 11.44
C ARG A 72 4.11 -16.45 10.38
N GLU A 73 4.33 -15.90 9.19
CA GLU A 73 4.92 -16.64 8.07
C GLU A 73 6.44 -16.80 8.24
N ASN A 74 7.07 -15.92 9.01
CA ASN A 74 8.49 -15.93 9.37
C ASN A 74 9.43 -16.00 8.14
N VAL A 75 9.11 -15.21 7.12
CA VAL A 75 9.92 -15.03 5.91
C VAL A 75 10.97 -13.95 6.17
N GLU A 76 12.26 -14.33 6.21
CA GLU A 76 13.35 -13.42 6.61
C GLU A 76 13.47 -12.16 5.72
N PRO A 77 13.48 -12.24 4.37
CA PRO A 77 13.50 -11.05 3.52
C PRO A 77 12.35 -10.07 3.82
N ALA A 78 11.13 -10.61 3.99
CA ALA A 78 9.98 -9.81 4.34
C ALA A 78 10.12 -9.12 5.72
N ARG A 79 10.79 -9.77 6.68
CA ARG A 79 11.06 -9.16 8.01
C ARG A 79 12.03 -7.99 7.90
N GLU A 80 13.07 -8.12 7.09
CA GLU A 80 14.03 -7.03 6.85
C GLU A 80 13.36 -5.82 6.21
N ASP A 81 12.51 -6.03 5.20
CA ASP A 81 11.81 -4.95 4.55
C ASP A 81 10.73 -4.32 5.44
N ILE A 82 10.05 -5.09 6.27
CA ILE A 82 9.14 -4.52 7.27
C ILE A 82 9.90 -3.65 8.29
N GLN A 83 11.09 -4.04 8.72
CA GLN A 83 11.90 -3.18 9.59
C GLN A 83 12.23 -1.84 8.91
N LYS A 84 12.64 -1.87 7.64
CA LYS A 84 12.90 -0.63 6.87
C LYS A 84 11.63 0.22 6.72
N ALA A 85 10.48 -0.41 6.51
CA ALA A 85 9.18 0.27 6.45
C ALA A 85 8.85 0.97 7.77
N GLU A 86 9.09 0.32 8.91
CA GLU A 86 8.91 0.91 10.24
C GLU A 86 9.82 2.12 10.47
N ASP A 87 11.10 1.98 10.12
CA ASP A 87 12.09 3.04 10.28
C ASP A 87 11.70 4.27 9.43
N ALA A 88 11.29 4.06 8.18
CA ALA A 88 10.81 5.13 7.31
C ALA A 88 9.51 5.76 7.84
N PHE A 89 8.55 4.96 8.27
CA PHE A 89 7.27 5.44 8.80
C PHE A 89 7.45 6.27 10.08
N ALA A 90 8.39 5.89 10.95
CA ALA A 90 8.72 6.62 12.17
C ALA A 90 9.29 8.03 11.91
N MET A 91 9.88 8.27 10.72
CA MET A 91 10.38 9.58 10.31
C MET A 91 9.26 10.50 9.77
N ALA A 92 8.10 9.95 9.43
CA ALA A 92 6.95 10.73 8.98
C ALA A 92 6.18 11.32 10.17
N ASN A 93 5.86 12.62 10.09
CA ASN A 93 5.05 13.34 11.05
C ASN A 93 3.94 14.09 10.33
N ALA A 94 2.97 13.34 9.80
CA ALA A 94 1.92 13.91 8.95
C ALA A 94 1.02 14.92 9.68
N ASP A 95 0.96 14.85 11.01
CA ASP A 95 0.15 15.76 11.81
C ASP A 95 0.71 17.18 11.87
N GLN A 96 2.04 17.30 11.97
CA GLN A 96 2.75 18.58 12.08
C GLN A 96 3.35 19.03 10.75
N GLU A 97 3.90 18.10 9.98
CA GLU A 97 4.66 18.36 8.75
C GLU A 97 4.17 17.47 7.59
N PRO A 98 2.92 17.63 7.11
CA PRO A 98 2.29 16.75 6.13
C PRO A 98 3.10 16.63 4.83
N TYR A 99 3.44 17.75 4.19
CA TYR A 99 4.15 17.70 2.90
C TYR A 99 5.56 17.10 3.01
N SER A 100 6.31 17.43 4.06
CA SER A 100 7.63 16.85 4.32
C SER A 100 7.57 15.35 4.62
N SER A 101 6.42 14.86 5.11
CA SER A 101 6.18 13.46 5.44
C SER A 101 5.95 12.57 4.22
N ILE A 102 5.53 13.14 3.08
CA ILE A 102 5.20 12.37 1.87
C ILE A 102 6.36 11.44 1.46
N LYS A 103 7.60 11.93 1.45
CA LYS A 103 8.76 11.13 1.04
C LYS A 103 8.98 9.89 1.94
N PHE A 104 8.73 10.04 3.24
CA PHE A 104 8.91 8.97 4.22
C PHE A 104 7.76 7.97 4.16
N MET A 105 6.55 8.47 3.93
CA MET A 105 5.37 7.64 3.68
C MET A 105 5.53 6.81 2.40
N ASP A 106 6.07 7.40 1.33
CA ASP A 106 6.34 6.72 0.07
C ASP A 106 7.41 5.64 0.22
N GLN A 107 8.50 5.94 0.92
CA GLN A 107 9.53 4.96 1.29
C GLN A 107 8.95 3.79 2.10
N ALA A 108 8.15 4.07 3.13
CA ALA A 108 7.52 3.04 3.93
C ALA A 108 6.58 2.15 3.11
N LEU A 109 5.81 2.74 2.19
CA LEU A 109 4.94 1.99 1.28
C LEU A 109 5.74 1.11 0.32
N SER A 110 6.85 1.61 -0.23
CA SER A 110 7.74 0.85 -1.12
C SER A 110 8.35 -0.38 -0.41
N TYR A 111 8.81 -0.21 0.83
CA TYR A 111 9.28 -1.36 1.63
C TYR A 111 8.18 -2.35 1.99
N ILE A 112 6.96 -1.88 2.28
CA ILE A 112 5.80 -2.77 2.45
C ILE A 112 5.52 -3.56 1.17
N HIS A 113 5.66 -2.93 0.01
CA HIS A 113 5.49 -3.59 -1.29
C HIS A 113 6.49 -4.73 -1.48
N HIS A 114 7.77 -4.49 -1.17
CA HIS A 114 8.80 -5.53 -1.25
C HIS A 114 8.50 -6.68 -0.29
N ALA A 115 8.17 -6.40 0.98
CA ALA A 115 7.78 -7.44 1.93
C ALA A 115 6.56 -8.26 1.48
N LEU A 116 5.58 -7.62 0.83
CA LEU A 116 4.43 -8.31 0.25
C LEU A 116 4.85 -9.24 -0.89
N ASN A 117 5.76 -8.80 -1.76
CA ASN A 117 6.29 -9.62 -2.84
C ASN A 117 7.13 -10.81 -2.34
N ASP A 118 7.90 -10.64 -1.26
CA ASP A 118 8.61 -11.75 -0.62
C ASP A 118 7.64 -12.81 -0.07
N LEU A 119 6.55 -12.38 0.58
CA LEU A 119 5.50 -13.29 1.04
C LEU A 119 4.81 -14.03 -0.11
N LEU A 120 4.53 -13.34 -1.22
CA LEU A 120 3.92 -13.94 -2.41
C LEU A 120 4.87 -14.93 -3.08
N HIS A 121 6.15 -14.57 -3.17
CA HIS A 121 7.20 -15.42 -3.71
C HIS A 121 7.34 -16.72 -2.90
N GLU A 122 7.34 -16.65 -1.57
CA GLU A 122 7.39 -17.84 -0.69
C GLU A 122 6.19 -18.79 -0.95
N LYS A 123 5.01 -18.23 -1.24
CA LYS A 123 3.80 -19.00 -1.60
C LYS A 123 3.78 -19.45 -3.07
N ARG A 124 4.82 -19.15 -3.86
CA ARG A 124 4.87 -19.35 -5.33
C ARG A 124 3.68 -18.71 -6.04
N ALA A 125 3.15 -17.63 -5.47
CA ALA A 125 2.07 -16.86 -6.07
C ALA A 125 2.64 -15.87 -7.10
N LYS A 126 1.77 -15.32 -7.94
CA LYS A 126 2.15 -14.20 -8.82
C LYS A 126 2.59 -13.02 -7.94
N LEU A 127 3.70 -12.37 -8.30
CA LEU A 127 4.14 -11.15 -7.64
C LEU A 127 3.08 -10.05 -7.80
N HIS A 128 2.97 -9.22 -6.78
CA HIS A 128 2.10 -8.06 -6.79
C HIS A 128 2.75 -6.96 -7.62
N SER A 129 2.00 -6.43 -8.59
CA SER A 129 2.41 -5.27 -9.39
C SER A 129 1.26 -4.27 -9.47
N PRO A 130 1.44 -3.02 -9.03
CA PRO A 130 0.42 -1.99 -9.19
C PRO A 130 0.08 -1.71 -10.67
N ALA A 131 0.99 -2.01 -11.60
CA ALA A 131 0.76 -1.84 -13.04
C ALA A 131 -0.29 -2.82 -13.60
N ASP A 132 -0.45 -4.00 -13.01
CA ASP A 132 -1.53 -4.92 -13.37
C ASP A 132 -2.92 -4.31 -13.11
N TYR A 133 -2.96 -3.27 -12.27
CA TYR A 133 -4.17 -2.65 -11.77
C TYR A 133 -4.57 -1.34 -12.42
N GLU A 134 -3.67 -0.71 -13.20
CA GLU A 134 -4.00 0.43 -14.08
C GLU A 134 -5.17 0.10 -15.02
N ARG A 135 -5.37 -1.19 -15.34
CA ARG A 135 -6.46 -1.66 -16.21
C ARG A 135 -7.80 -1.78 -15.50
N HIS A 136 -7.78 -1.86 -14.18
CA HIS A 136 -8.97 -2.13 -13.34
C HIS A 136 -9.44 -0.87 -12.58
N TYR A 137 -8.52 0.07 -12.32
CA TYR A 137 -8.80 1.35 -11.69
C TYR A 137 -8.56 2.48 -12.70
N ASP A 138 -9.41 3.52 -12.72
CA ASP A 138 -9.18 4.72 -13.54
C ASP A 138 -8.09 5.60 -12.88
N VAL A 139 -6.84 5.13 -12.94
CA VAL A 139 -5.67 5.73 -12.27
C VAL A 139 -4.57 6.05 -13.27
N ILE A 140 -3.97 7.23 -13.13
CA ILE A 140 -2.67 7.55 -13.70
C ILE A 140 -1.62 7.26 -12.64
N LEU A 141 -0.64 6.38 -12.97
CA LEU A 141 0.47 6.03 -12.10
C LEU A 141 1.25 7.31 -11.74
N PRO A 142 1.39 7.65 -10.44
CA PRO A 142 2.08 8.87 -10.04
C PRO A 142 3.60 8.79 -10.30
N PHE A 143 4.17 7.59 -10.25
CA PHE A 143 5.59 7.30 -10.48
C PHE A 143 5.72 5.93 -11.16
N LYS A 144 6.57 5.81 -12.20
CA LYS A 144 7.04 4.50 -12.65
C LYS A 144 8.24 4.15 -11.77
N GLU A 145 8.06 3.18 -10.88
CA GLU A 145 9.23 2.52 -10.28
C GLU A 145 9.90 1.70 -11.40
N ASP A 146 11.17 1.98 -11.67
CA ASP A 146 11.99 1.17 -12.56
C ASP A 146 12.29 -0.13 -11.79
N TRP A 147 11.53 -1.19 -12.09
CA TRP A 147 11.65 -2.54 -11.52
C TRP A 147 12.90 -3.27 -12.01
#